data_AF-A0A6P8XMG4-F1
#
_entry.id   AF-A0A6P8XMG4-F1
#
_cell.length_a   1.000
_cell.length_b   1.000
_cell.length_c   1.000
_cell.angle_alpha   90.00
_cell.angle_beta   90.00
_cell.angle_gamma   90.00
#
_symmetry.space_group_name_H-M   'P 1'
#
loop_
_entity.id
_entity.type
_entity.pdbx_description
1 polymer ?
#
loop_
_entity_poly.entity_id
_entity_poly.type
_entity_poly.pdbx_seq_one_letter_code
_entity_poly.pdbx_strand_id
1 'polypeptide(L)'
;MSLIRHGMKTKSASNREELLSSIKRDRSILNAYFQELATRNSQAALQKEKLTNIGTTKVAAVRHRDSYDLFFESACISIKSLPPKLGAEAKSRISQIITEFEIRAISEQEAQQEKEKEKQQIAKTVRVSNEPLVDPSSGIVYEFQAYS
;
A
#
# COMPACT_ATOMS: atom_id res chain seq x y z
N MET A 1 0.91 57.67 20.35
CA MET A 1 0.85 56.20 20.24
C MET A 1 -0.53 55.81 19.72
N SER A 2 -0.69 55.62 18.41
CA SER A 2 -1.98 55.25 17.81
C SER A 2 -1.92 53.80 17.33
N LEU A 3 -2.74 52.93 17.93
CA LEU A 3 -2.82 51.51 17.62
C LEU A 3 -3.76 51.29 16.42
N ILE A 4 -3.18 50.94 15.28
CA ILE A 4 -3.88 50.49 14.08
C ILE A 4 -4.48 49.11 14.36
N ARG A 5 -5.79 49.05 14.59
CA ARG A 5 -6.53 47.78 14.64
C ARG A 5 -6.66 47.22 13.23
N HIS A 6 -5.88 46.18 12.95
CA HIS A 6 -5.97 45.38 11.73
C HIS A 6 -7.31 44.64 11.73
N GLY A 7 -8.25 45.11 10.91
CA GLY A 7 -9.51 44.42 10.69
C GLY A 7 -9.27 43.12 9.92
N MET A 8 -9.41 41.97 10.59
CA MET A 8 -9.51 40.67 9.93
C MET A 8 -10.83 40.65 9.14
N LYS A 9 -10.75 40.98 7.85
CA LYS A 9 -11.87 40.81 6.91
C LYS A 9 -12.06 39.30 6.70
N THR A 10 -13.10 38.76 7.32
CA THR A 10 -13.66 37.44 7.00
C THR A 10 -14.16 37.45 5.55
N LYS A 11 -13.34 36.98 4.61
CA LYS A 11 -13.79 36.72 3.24
C LYS A 11 -14.62 35.43 3.24
N SER A 12 -15.91 35.64 3.46
CA SER A 12 -16.99 34.68 3.50
C SER A 12 -17.26 34.04 2.12
N ALA A 13 -17.46 32.71 2.12
CA ALA A 13 -18.15 31.86 1.13
C ALA A 13 -17.76 31.92 -0.36
N SER A 14 -17.66 33.10 -0.98
CA SER A 14 -17.43 33.27 -2.43
C SER A 14 -16.13 32.61 -2.93
N ASN A 15 -15.08 32.62 -2.12
CA ASN A 15 -13.79 31.98 -2.47
C ASN A 15 -13.88 30.44 -2.42
N ARG A 16 -14.71 29.88 -1.53
CA ARG A 16 -14.84 28.43 -1.38
C ARG A 16 -15.56 27.81 -2.58
N GLU A 17 -16.64 28.41 -3.04
CA GLU A 17 -17.39 27.91 -4.18
C GLU A 17 -16.59 28.02 -5.48
N GLU A 18 -15.84 29.11 -5.64
CA GLU A 18 -14.90 29.30 -6.75
C GLU A 18 -13.78 28.24 -6.72
N LEU A 19 -13.19 27.99 -5.55
CA LEU A 19 -12.17 26.96 -5.36
C LEU A 19 -12.71 25.56 -5.68
N LEU A 20 -13.91 25.22 -5.18
CA LEU A 20 -14.53 23.92 -5.46
C LEU A 20 -14.85 23.77 -6.95
N SER A 21 -15.27 24.84 -7.61
CA SER A 21 -15.51 24.86 -9.05
C SER A 21 -14.21 24.69 -9.84
N SER A 22 -13.11 25.31 -9.39
CA SER A 22 -11.78 25.08 -9.97
C SER A 22 -11.33 23.64 -9.81
N ILE A 23 -11.40 23.10 -8.60
CA ILE A 23 -10.99 21.71 -8.32
C ILE A 23 -11.78 20.72 -9.19
N LYS A 24 -13.09 20.93 -9.36
CA LYS A 24 -13.92 20.07 -10.24
C LYS A 24 -13.48 20.17 -11.70
N ARG A 25 -13.20 21.38 -12.19
CA ARG A 25 -12.71 21.62 -13.55
C ARG A 25 -11.36 20.96 -13.78
N ASP A 26 -10.42 21.17 -12.86
CA ASP A 26 -9.06 20.65 -12.95
C ASP A 26 -9.07 19.12 -12.93
N ARG A 27 -9.88 18.50 -12.07
CA ARG A 27 -10.10 17.04 -12.06
C ARG A 27 -10.66 16.53 -13.39
N SER A 28 -11.60 17.25 -14.00
CA SER A 28 -12.15 16.86 -15.30
C SER A 28 -11.10 16.90 -16.41
N ILE A 29 -10.29 17.97 -16.45
CA ILE A 29 -9.20 18.13 -17.43
C ILE A 29 -8.17 17.02 -17.25
N LEU A 30 -7.77 16.75 -16.01
CA LEU A 30 -6.77 15.75 -15.70
C LEU A 30 -7.26 14.34 -16.05
N ASN A 31 -8.53 14.02 -15.78
CA ASN A 31 -9.14 12.75 -16.17
C ASN A 31 -9.19 12.59 -17.69
N ALA A 32 -9.57 13.63 -18.44
CA ALA A 32 -9.59 13.59 -19.89
C ALA A 32 -8.18 13.35 -20.47
N TYR A 33 -7.16 14.03 -19.92
CA TYR A 33 -5.77 13.84 -20.31
C TYR A 33 -5.27 12.41 -20.06
N PHE A 34 -5.57 11.83 -18.89
CA PHE A 34 -5.18 10.45 -18.60
C PHE A 34 -5.93 9.42 -19.46
N GLN A 35 -7.18 9.68 -19.83
CA GLN A 35 -7.91 8.85 -20.79
C GLN A 35 -7.29 8.94 -22.19
N GLU A 36 -6.90 10.13 -22.65
CA GLU A 36 -6.19 10.29 -23.91
C GLU A 36 -4.85 9.51 -23.90
N LEU A 37 -4.07 9.60 -22.83
CA LEU A 37 -2.83 8.83 -22.68
C LEU A 37 -3.07 7.32 -22.73
N ALA A 38 -4.13 6.83 -22.07
CA ALA A 38 -4.49 5.41 -22.11
C ALA A 38 -4.80 4.96 -23.55
N THR A 39 -5.61 5.73 -24.28
CA THR A 39 -5.98 5.41 -25.67
C THR A 39 -4.80 5.51 -26.64
N ARG A 40 -3.93 6.52 -26.50
CA ARG A 40 -2.70 6.66 -27.30
C ARG A 40 -1.76 5.48 -27.07
N ASN A 41 -1.62 5.02 -25.83
CA ASN A 41 -0.80 3.85 -25.50
C ASN A 41 -1.39 2.55 -26.08
N SER A 42 -2.71 2.42 -26.17
CA SER A 42 -3.37 1.28 -26.81
C SER A 42 -3.20 1.26 -28.34
N GLN A 43 -3.21 2.42 -29.01
CA GLN A 43 -3.00 2.51 -30.47
C GLN A 43 -1.54 2.25 -30.88
N ALA A 44 -0.57 2.64 -30.05
CA ALA A 44 0.85 2.36 -30.30
C ALA A 44 1.21 0.86 -30.18
N ALA A 45 0.35 0.03 -29.57
CA ALA A 45 0.58 -1.40 -29.40
C ALA A 45 0.24 -2.24 -30.66
N LEU A 46 -0.61 -1.75 -31.57
CA LEU A 46 -1.13 -2.54 -32.70
C LEU A 46 -0.25 -2.48 -33.97
N GLN A 47 0.75 -1.61 -34.05
CA GLN A 47 1.64 -1.53 -35.23
C GLN A 47 2.97 -2.27 -35.08
N LYS A 48 3.26 -2.92 -33.94
CA LYS A 48 4.59 -3.49 -33.66
C LYS A 48 4.65 -5.02 -33.57
N GLU A 49 3.66 -5.73 -34.11
CA GLU A 49 3.59 -7.20 -34.01
C GLU A 49 4.17 -7.94 -35.24
N LYS A 50 4.62 -7.22 -36.28
CA LYS A 50 5.18 -7.82 -37.50
C LYS A 50 6.62 -7.41 -37.74
N LEU A 51 7.55 -7.78 -36.84
CA LEU A 51 8.91 -8.20 -37.20
C LEU A 51 9.70 -8.75 -35.99
N THR A 52 9.95 -10.06 -36.06
CA THR A 52 11.21 -10.75 -35.74
C THR A 52 11.82 -10.71 -34.33
N ASN A 53 11.64 -11.87 -33.69
CA ASN A 53 12.54 -12.64 -32.83
C ASN A 53 14.07 -12.37 -32.98
N ILE A 54 14.76 -12.58 -31.84
CA ILE A 54 16.22 -12.66 -31.56
C ILE A 54 16.88 -11.33 -31.11
N GLY A 55 17.26 -11.27 -29.82
CA GLY A 55 18.35 -10.43 -29.34
C GLY A 55 18.00 -9.22 -28.45
N THR A 56 17.53 -9.48 -27.23
CA THR A 56 17.73 -8.65 -26.02
C THR A 56 17.99 -7.15 -26.19
N THR A 57 17.01 -6.38 -26.69
CA THR A 57 16.94 -4.93 -26.45
C THR A 57 15.46 -4.55 -26.30
N LYS A 58 14.96 -4.56 -25.05
CA LYS A 58 13.64 -4.02 -24.70
C LYS A 58 13.68 -2.49 -24.75
N VAL A 59 13.80 -1.92 -25.94
CA VAL A 59 13.46 -0.51 -26.20
C VAL A 59 12.01 -0.47 -26.69
N ALA A 60 11.06 -0.69 -25.78
CA ALA A 60 9.65 -0.33 -25.90
C ALA A 60 8.85 -0.91 -24.73
N ALA A 61 9.00 -0.31 -23.57
CA ALA A 61 7.94 -0.30 -22.58
C ALA A 61 8.10 0.99 -21.80
N VAL A 62 7.51 2.08 -22.31
CA VAL A 62 6.99 3.17 -21.46
C VAL A 62 5.73 2.63 -20.75
N ARG A 63 5.83 1.41 -20.21
CA ARG A 63 4.97 0.98 -19.12
C ARG A 63 5.55 1.70 -17.92
N HIS A 64 4.69 2.28 -17.10
CA HIS A 64 5.05 2.83 -15.80
C HIS A 64 5.91 1.78 -15.08
N ARG A 65 7.24 1.88 -15.17
CA ARG A 65 8.13 0.85 -14.62
C ARG A 65 8.13 1.08 -13.13
N ASP A 66 7.84 0.03 -12.39
CA ASP A 66 7.97 0.09 -10.94
C ASP A 66 9.45 0.37 -10.59
N SER A 67 9.68 1.01 -9.45
CA SER A 67 10.98 1.13 -8.82
C SER A 67 11.75 -0.19 -8.76
N TYR A 68 11.06 -1.32 -8.55
CA TYR A 68 11.65 -2.66 -8.60
C TYR A 68 12.14 -3.04 -10.00
N ASP A 69 11.34 -2.81 -11.05
CA ASP A 69 11.74 -3.11 -12.43
C ASP A 69 12.98 -2.31 -12.84
N LEU A 70 13.03 -1.03 -12.46
CA LEU A 70 14.16 -0.15 -12.72
C LEU A 70 15.42 -0.60 -11.96
N PHE A 71 15.26 -1.01 -10.70
CA PHE A 71 16.36 -1.58 -9.92
C PHE A 71 16.91 -2.84 -10.59
N PHE A 72 16.08 -3.82 -10.93
CA PHE A 72 16.55 -5.07 -11.52
C PHE A 72 17.18 -4.87 -12.90
N GLU A 73 16.66 -3.93 -13.70
CA GLU A 73 17.29 -3.55 -14.96
C GLU A 73 18.68 -2.95 -14.74
N SER A 74 18.80 -1.98 -13.83
CA SER A 74 20.08 -1.35 -13.50
C SER A 74 21.09 -2.36 -12.96
N ALA A 75 20.67 -3.24 -12.04
CA ALA A 75 21.50 -4.29 -11.48
C ALA A 75 21.94 -5.28 -12.57
N CYS A 76 21.04 -5.67 -13.48
CA CYS A 76 21.39 -6.53 -14.60
C CYS A 76 22.43 -5.88 -15.52
N ILE A 77 22.32 -4.58 -15.79
CA ILE A 77 23.31 -3.84 -16.57
C ILE A 77 24.66 -3.87 -15.86
N SER A 78 24.71 -3.54 -14.58
CA SER A 78 25.94 -3.55 -13.78
C SER A 78 26.57 -4.95 -13.74
N ILE A 79 25.79 -6.00 -13.46
CA ILE A 79 26.29 -7.38 -13.33
C ILE A 79 26.85 -7.91 -14.64
N LYS A 80 26.28 -7.53 -15.79
CA LYS A 80 26.79 -7.95 -17.11
C LYS A 80 28.18 -7.40 -17.41
N SER A 81 28.56 -6.28 -16.80
CA SER A 81 29.91 -5.71 -16.95
C SER A 81 30.95 -6.32 -16.00
N LEU A 82 30.52 -7.16 -15.05
CA LEU A 82 31.43 -7.80 -14.09
C LEU A 82 32.03 -9.10 -14.65
N PRO A 83 33.26 -9.46 -14.22
CA PRO A 83 33.79 -10.80 -14.42
C PRO A 83 32.82 -11.90 -13.94
N PRO A 84 32.72 -13.06 -14.61
CA PRO A 84 31.72 -14.08 -14.30
C PRO A 84 31.65 -14.51 -12.82
N LYS A 85 32.80 -14.59 -12.14
CA LYS A 85 32.87 -14.93 -10.71
C LYS A 85 32.20 -13.86 -9.84
N LEU A 86 32.49 -12.59 -10.08
CA LEU A 86 31.90 -11.46 -9.35
C LEU A 86 30.43 -11.25 -9.73
N GLY A 87 30.07 -11.49 -10.99
CA GLY A 87 28.68 -11.45 -11.43
C GLY A 87 27.83 -12.54 -10.76
N ALA A 88 28.37 -13.75 -10.59
CA ALA A 88 27.72 -14.83 -9.85
C ALA A 88 27.56 -14.49 -8.36
N GLU A 89 28.60 -13.92 -7.74
CA GLU A 89 28.57 -13.46 -6.35
C GLU A 89 27.52 -12.36 -6.14
N ALA A 90 27.49 -11.33 -7.01
CA ALA A 90 26.52 -10.25 -6.94
C ALA A 90 25.08 -10.77 -7.10
N LYS A 91 24.83 -11.67 -8.05
CA LYS A 91 23.53 -12.33 -8.21
C LYS A 91 23.15 -13.12 -6.96
N SER A 92 24.10 -13.89 -6.41
CA SER A 92 23.89 -14.66 -5.19
C SER A 92 23.54 -13.76 -4.01
N ARG A 93 24.26 -12.65 -3.84
CA ARG A 93 24.02 -11.69 -2.75
C ARG A 93 22.68 -10.98 -2.87
N ILE A 94 22.30 -10.57 -4.09
CA ILE A 94 20.97 -9.98 -4.34
C ILE A 94 19.87 -10.99 -4.02
N SER A 95 20.03 -12.25 -4.46
CA SER A 95 19.07 -13.31 -4.17
C SER A 95 18.91 -13.54 -2.66
N GLN A 96 20.01 -13.59 -1.91
CA GLN A 96 19.97 -13.74 -0.44
C GLN A 96 19.17 -12.62 0.23
N ILE A 97 19.44 -11.37 -0.15
CA ILE A 97 18.76 -10.20 0.40
C ILE A 97 17.24 -10.28 0.15
N ILE A 98 16.82 -10.63 -1.07
CA ILE A 98 15.40 -10.78 -1.41
C ILE A 98 14.75 -11.84 -0.52
N THR A 99 15.37 -13.01 -0.39
CA THR A 99 14.85 -14.10 0.46
C THR A 99 14.74 -13.68 1.93
N GLU A 100 15.72 -12.93 2.46
CA GLU A 100 15.62 -12.41 3.84
C GLU A 100 14.44 -11.46 4.03
N PHE A 101 14.19 -10.57 3.06
CA PHE A 101 13.04 -9.66 3.11
C PHE A 101 11.71 -10.41 3.00
N GLU A 102 11.62 -11.41 2.12
CA GLU A 102 10.44 -12.26 1.98
C GLU A 102 10.11 -12.99 3.30
N ILE A 103 11.11 -13.60 3.94
CA ILE A 103 10.91 -14.30 5.21
C ILE A 103 10.42 -13.33 6.30
N ARG A 104 11.04 -12.14 6.43
CA ARG A 104 10.58 -11.15 7.42
C ARG A 104 9.15 -10.70 7.18
N ALA A 105 8.77 -10.48 5.92
CA ALA A 105 7.41 -10.10 5.57
C ALA A 105 6.40 -11.19 5.94
N ILE A 106 6.72 -12.46 5.68
CA ILE A 106 5.89 -13.60 6.07
C ILE A 106 5.77 -13.68 7.59
N SER A 107 6.89 -13.63 8.32
CA SER A 107 6.90 -13.71 9.79
C SER A 107 6.11 -12.57 10.44
N GLU A 108 6.18 -11.36 9.90
CA GLU A 108 5.38 -10.24 10.39
C GLU A 108 3.88 -10.46 10.16
N GLN A 109 3.51 -10.95 8.96
CA GLN A 109 2.13 -11.25 8.63
C GLN A 109 1.56 -12.37 9.51
N GLU A 110 2.34 -13.42 9.78
CA GLU A 110 1.95 -14.53 10.66
C GLU A 110 1.76 -14.06 12.11
N ALA A 111 2.67 -13.23 12.63
CA ALA A 111 2.56 -12.67 13.97
C ALA A 111 1.33 -11.75 14.12
N GLN A 112 0.98 -10.99 13.07
CA GLN A 112 -0.25 -10.19 13.06
C GLN A 112 -1.50 -11.09 13.06
N GLN A 113 -1.53 -12.15 12.25
CA GLN A 113 -2.64 -13.11 12.24
C GLN A 113 -2.79 -13.84 13.57
N GLU A 114 -1.70 -14.18 14.26
CA GLU A 114 -1.76 -14.80 15.59
C GLU A 114 -2.39 -13.86 16.61
N LYS A 115 -2.01 -12.57 16.62
CA LYS A 115 -2.63 -11.55 17.48
C LYS A 115 -4.11 -11.34 17.18
N GLU A 116 -4.53 -11.43 15.92
CA GLU A 116 -5.94 -11.35 15.55
C GLU A 116 -6.73 -12.57 16.04
N LYS A 117 -6.14 -13.77 15.93
CA LYS A 117 -6.73 -15.00 16.47
C LYS A 117 -6.81 -14.98 17.99
N GLU A 118 -5.79 -14.46 18.67
CA GLU A 118 -5.76 -14.30 20.12
C GLU A 118 -6.84 -13.32 20.60
N LYS A 119 -6.98 -12.15 19.95
CA LYS A 119 -8.06 -11.19 20.24
C LYS A 119 -9.46 -11.80 20.07
N GLN A 120 -9.66 -12.61 19.04
CA GLN A 120 -10.93 -13.32 18.84
C GLN A 120 -11.18 -14.41 19.89
N GLN A 121 -10.13 -15.09 20.36
CA GLN A 121 -10.24 -16.08 21.42
C GLN A 121 -10.50 -15.43 22.79
N ILE A 122 -9.82 -14.33 23.12
CA ILE A 122 -10.10 -13.53 24.32
C ILE A 122 -11.54 -12.99 24.27
N ALA A 123 -12.00 -12.46 23.13
CA ALA A 123 -13.38 -12.00 22.99
C ALA A 123 -14.40 -13.14 23.16
N LYS A 124 -14.11 -14.36 22.69
CA LYS A 124 -14.96 -15.54 22.91
C LYS A 124 -14.95 -15.99 24.36
N THR A 125 -13.79 -16.06 25.01
CA THR A 125 -13.65 -16.45 26.42
C THR A 125 -14.29 -15.43 27.36
N VAL A 126 -14.16 -14.12 27.08
CA VAL A 126 -14.83 -13.04 27.83
C VAL A 126 -16.35 -13.07 27.64
N ARG A 127 -16.84 -13.53 26.48
CA ARG A 127 -18.28 -13.71 26.26
C ARG A 127 -18.84 -14.91 27.03
N VAL A 128 -18.04 -15.96 27.24
CA VAL A 128 -18.42 -17.15 28.03
C VAL A 128 -18.38 -16.87 29.53
N SER A 129 -17.47 -16.02 30.03
CA SER A 129 -17.39 -15.69 31.45
C SER A 129 -18.41 -14.64 31.93
N ASN A 130 -19.21 -14.06 31.03
CA ASN A 130 -20.34 -13.18 31.38
C ASN A 130 -21.72 -13.85 31.25
N GLU A 131 -21.77 -15.16 30.94
CA GLU A 131 -22.98 -15.93 31.19
C GLU A 131 -23.03 -16.24 32.69
N PRO A 132 -24.05 -15.79 33.43
CA PRO A 132 -24.32 -16.38 34.73
C PRO A 132 -24.55 -17.87 34.49
N LEU A 133 -23.72 -18.72 35.12
CA LEU A 133 -23.95 -20.16 35.15
C LEU A 133 -25.21 -20.40 35.98
N VAL A 134 -26.36 -20.16 35.36
CA VAL A 134 -27.66 -20.52 35.91
C VAL A 134 -27.79 -22.01 35.69
N ASP A 135 -27.46 -22.81 36.71
CA ASP A 135 -27.98 -24.17 36.80
C ASP A 135 -29.51 -24.06 36.93
N PRO A 136 -30.30 -24.44 35.91
CA PRO A 136 -31.75 -24.26 35.94
C PRO A 136 -32.45 -25.09 37.01
N SER A 137 -31.73 -25.98 37.71
CA SER A 137 -32.30 -26.86 38.72
C SER A 137 -32.22 -26.35 40.16
N SER A 138 -31.43 -25.33 40.49
CA SER A 138 -31.20 -25.00 41.90
C SER A 138 -31.62 -23.59 42.35
N GLY A 139 -31.71 -22.60 41.45
CA GLY A 139 -32.15 -21.25 41.84
C GLY A 139 -31.29 -20.57 42.92
N ILE A 140 -30.09 -21.09 43.20
CA ILE A 140 -29.17 -20.52 44.19
C ILE A 140 -28.22 -19.55 43.49
N VAL A 141 -28.33 -18.27 43.86
CA VAL A 141 -27.38 -17.21 43.48
C VAL A 141 -26.27 -17.16 44.54
N TYR A 142 -25.02 -17.42 44.15
CA TYR A 142 -23.86 -17.24 45.02
C TYR A 142 -23.39 -15.78 44.94
N GLU A 143 -23.75 -14.97 45.93
CA GLU A 143 -23.18 -13.63 46.11
C GLU A 143 -21.93 -13.74 46.98
N PHE A 144 -20.76 -13.39 46.42
CA PHE A 144 -19.51 -13.35 47.17
C PHE A 144 -19.34 -11.98 47.82
N GLN A 145 -19.53 -11.91 49.13
CA GLN A 145 -19.33 -10.69 49.91
C GLN A 145 -17.93 -10.69 50.51
N ALA A 146 -17.06 -9.80 50.02
CA ALA A 146 -15.73 -9.61 50.57
C ALA A 146 -15.83 -8.86 51.92
N TYR A 147 -15.27 -9.43 52.98
CA TYR A 147 -15.14 -8.75 54.27
C TYR A 147 -14.06 -7.67 54.17
N SER A 148 -14.41 -6.45 54.58
CA SER A 148 -13.52 -5.29 54.74
C SER A 148 -12.77 -5.32 56.07
#